data_AF-A0A939MAN6-F1
#
_entry.id   AF-A0A939MAN6-F1
#
_cell.length_a   1.000
_cell.length_b   1.000
_cell.length_c   1.000
_cell.angle_alpha   90.00
_cell.angle_beta   90.00
_cell.angle_gamma   90.00
#
_symmetry.space_group_name_H-M   'P 1'
#
loop_
_entity.id
_entity.type
_entity.pdbx_description
1 polymer ?
#
loop_
_entity_poly.entity_id
_entity_poly.type
_entity_poly.pdbx_seq_one_letter_code
_entity_poly.pdbx_strand_id
1 'polypeptide(L)'
;MRSIRNAILLVAGLPGVALLATAPARAQTYDPRYPVCIEIYTIDGSSIDCSFTSIAQCAATASGQSAQCYANPYALRRRPPGPGPSPPRRNR
;
A
#
# COMPACT_ATOMS: atom_id res chain seq x y z
N MET A 1 -36.45 50.63 -0.22
CA MET A 1 -36.34 49.30 0.42
C MET A 1 -34.98 48.71 0.06
N ARG A 2 -34.14 48.48 1.10
CA ARG A 2 -32.93 47.63 1.16
C ARG A 2 -31.71 48.00 0.30
N SER A 3 -30.90 48.93 0.81
CA SER A 3 -29.45 48.96 0.55
C SER A 3 -28.81 47.69 1.09
N ILE A 4 -28.16 46.89 0.24
CA ILE A 4 -27.38 45.73 0.68
C ILE A 4 -25.91 46.13 0.66
N ARG A 5 -25.39 46.35 1.86
CA ARG A 5 -23.97 46.59 2.17
C ARG A 5 -23.23 45.26 2.04
N ASN A 6 -22.44 45.07 0.97
CA ASN A 6 -21.49 43.95 0.90
C ASN A 6 -20.24 44.31 1.70
N ALA A 7 -20.11 43.68 2.85
CA ALA A 7 -19.07 43.94 3.82
C ALA A 7 -18.39 42.61 4.22
N ILE A 8 -17.08 42.53 3.91
CA ILE A 8 -16.03 41.81 4.67
C ILE A 8 -16.09 40.26 4.47
N LEU A 9 -15.03 39.45 4.28
CA LEU A 9 -13.65 39.43 4.75
C LEU A 9 -12.74 38.75 3.71
N LEU A 10 -11.58 39.35 3.43
CA LEU A 10 -10.43 38.67 2.83
C LEU A 10 -9.87 37.68 3.86
N VAL A 11 -10.12 36.39 3.67
CA VAL A 11 -9.44 35.33 4.44
C VAL A 11 -8.06 35.12 3.84
N ALA A 12 -7.06 35.80 4.41
CA ALA A 12 -5.65 35.43 4.25
C ALA A 12 -5.37 34.25 5.20
N GLY A 13 -5.48 33.02 4.68
CA GLY A 13 -5.10 31.78 5.37
C GLY A 13 -3.88 31.16 4.70
N LEU A 14 -2.85 30.85 5.49
CA LEU A 14 -1.56 30.29 5.07
C LEU A 14 -1.70 29.12 4.08
N PRO A 15 -0.79 28.96 3.08
CA PRO A 15 -0.67 27.70 2.36
C PRO A 15 0.01 26.71 3.31
N GLY A 16 -0.77 26.02 4.13
CA GLY A 16 -0.32 24.79 4.76
C GLY A 16 -0.06 23.80 3.63
N VAL A 17 1.21 23.56 3.30
CA VAL A 17 1.61 22.48 2.40
C VAL A 17 1.28 21.18 3.14
N ALA A 18 0.06 20.68 2.94
CA ALA A 18 -0.26 19.30 3.23
C ALA A 18 0.65 18.48 2.34
N LEU A 19 1.66 17.84 2.94
CA LEU A 19 2.36 16.72 2.33
C LEU A 19 1.32 15.61 2.21
N LEU A 20 0.52 15.66 1.14
CA LEU A 20 -0.26 14.52 0.71
C LEU A 20 0.78 13.46 0.39
N ALA A 21 0.98 12.51 1.30
CA ALA A 21 1.59 11.25 0.98
C ALA A 21 0.73 10.67 -0.15
N THR A 22 1.17 10.88 -1.39
CA THR A 22 0.57 10.25 -2.56
C THR A 22 0.80 8.77 -2.39
N ALA A 23 -0.11 8.09 -1.71
CA ALA A 23 -0.23 6.66 -1.80
C ALA A 23 -0.21 6.33 -3.30
N PRO A 24 0.58 5.33 -3.74
CA PRO A 24 0.77 5.05 -5.15
C PRO A 24 -0.59 4.97 -5.82
N ALA A 25 -0.80 5.85 -6.81
CA ALA A 25 -2.04 5.91 -7.55
C ALA A 25 -2.22 4.59 -8.30
N ARG A 26 -3.13 3.76 -7.77
CA ARG A 26 -3.98 2.76 -8.44
C ARG A 26 -3.64 2.49 -9.92
N ALA A 27 -2.48 1.92 -10.21
CA ALA A 27 -2.10 1.53 -11.57
C ALA A 27 -1.39 0.17 -11.62
N GLN A 28 -0.87 -0.31 -10.49
CA GLN A 28 -0.24 -1.62 -10.38
C GLN A 28 -0.93 -2.36 -9.23
N THR A 29 -2.10 -2.94 -9.52
CA THR A 29 -2.80 -3.82 -8.57
C THR A 29 -1.88 -4.92 -8.06
N TYR A 30 -0.98 -5.42 -8.93
CA TYR A 30 -0.04 -6.48 -8.64
C TYR A 30 1.40 -5.97 -8.76
N ASP A 31 2.04 -5.61 -7.66
CA ASP A 31 3.49 -5.36 -7.64
C ASP A 31 4.23 -6.70 -7.44
N PRO A 32 5.06 -7.13 -8.41
CA PRO A 32 5.80 -8.40 -8.33
C PRO A 32 6.80 -8.47 -7.17
N ARG A 33 7.10 -7.35 -6.50
CA ARG A 33 7.98 -7.31 -5.31
C ARG A 33 7.27 -7.76 -4.04
N TYR A 34 5.94 -7.71 -4.00
CA TYR A 34 5.13 -8.01 -2.83
C TYR A 34 4.43 -9.37 -2.99
N PRO A 35 4.75 -10.35 -2.14
CA PRO A 35 4.23 -11.71 -2.28
C PRO A 35 2.77 -11.89 -1.84
N VAL A 36 2.13 -10.88 -1.26
CA VAL A 36 0.79 -11.01 -0.68
C VAL A 36 -0.11 -9.85 -1.12
N CYS A 37 -1.35 -10.19 -1.44
CA CYS A 37 -2.41 -9.28 -1.85
C CYS A 37 -3.57 -9.32 -0.85
N ILE A 38 -4.27 -8.19 -0.72
CA ILE A 38 -5.58 -8.09 -0.08
C ILE A 38 -6.64 -7.76 -1.14
N GLU A 39 -7.80 -8.39 -1.06
CA GLU A 39 -9.00 -7.99 -1.80
C GLU A 39 -10.06 -7.57 -0.81
N ILE A 40 -10.51 -6.32 -0.90
CA ILE A 40 -11.55 -5.75 -0.05
C ILE A 40 -12.83 -5.69 -0.87
N TYR A 41 -13.89 -6.32 -0.37
CA TYR A 41 -15.22 -6.32 -0.96
C TYR A 41 -16.05 -5.18 -0.37
N THR A 42 -16.56 -4.31 -1.22
CA THR A 42 -17.47 -3.22 -0.87
C THR A 42 -18.79 -3.37 -1.62
N ILE A 43 -19.78 -2.53 -1.29
CA ILE A 43 -21.08 -2.53 -1.99
C ILE A 43 -20.89 -2.18 -3.47
N ASP A 44 -19.92 -1.33 -3.78
CA ASP A 44 -19.66 -0.82 -5.13
C ASP A 44 -18.71 -1.71 -5.95
N GLY A 45 -18.21 -2.83 -5.39
CA GLY A 45 -17.33 -3.78 -6.09
C GLY A 45 -16.25 -4.40 -5.20
N SER A 46 -15.11 -4.75 -5.80
CA SER A 46 -13.93 -5.17 -5.04
C SER A 46 -12.70 -4.36 -5.41
N SER A 47 -11.80 -4.18 -4.46
CA SER A 47 -10.52 -3.50 -4.65
C SER A 47 -9.38 -4.39 -4.19
N ILE A 48 -8.41 -4.59 -5.07
CA ILE A 48 -7.24 -5.43 -4.82
C ILE A 48 -6.02 -4.54 -4.60
N ASP A 49 -5.23 -4.86 -3.58
CA ASP A 49 -3.97 -4.19 -3.26
C ASP A 49 -2.87 -5.21 -2.89
N CYS A 50 -1.80 -5.27 -3.69
CA CYS A 50 -0.66 -6.16 -3.46
C CYS A 50 0.57 -5.38 -2.97
N SER A 51 0.49 -4.87 -1.74
CA SER A 51 1.59 -4.16 -1.07
C SER A 51 2.09 -4.85 0.21
N PHE A 52 1.66 -6.10 0.44
CA PHE A 52 1.97 -6.84 1.66
C PHE A 52 3.15 -7.81 1.47
N THR A 53 3.98 -7.91 2.51
CA THR A 53 5.12 -8.82 2.52
C THR A 53 4.84 -10.16 3.19
N SER A 54 3.71 -10.30 3.89
CA SER A 54 3.33 -11.49 4.64
C SER A 54 1.83 -11.56 4.89
N ILE A 55 1.28 -12.78 4.98
CA ILE A 55 -0.16 -13.02 5.25
C ILE A 55 -0.56 -12.42 6.60
N ALA A 56 0.27 -12.51 7.63
CA ALA A 56 -0.01 -11.92 8.94
C ALA A 56 -0.16 -10.40 8.88
N GLN A 57 0.68 -9.73 8.08
CA GLN A 57 0.60 -8.28 7.85
C GLN A 57 -0.69 -7.91 7.13
N CYS A 58 -1.07 -8.69 6.10
CA CYS A 58 -2.33 -8.52 5.40
C CYS A 58 -3.55 -8.77 6.32
N ALA A 59 -3.52 -9.83 7.14
CA ALA A 59 -4.59 -10.18 8.05
C ALA A 59 -4.83 -9.10 9.12
N ALA A 60 -3.76 -8.44 9.58
CA ALA A 60 -3.87 -7.30 10.49
C ALA A 60 -4.65 -6.14 9.85
N THR A 61 -4.48 -5.91 8.55
CA THR A 61 -5.24 -4.89 7.80
C THR A 61 -6.66 -5.37 7.45
N ALA A 62 -6.82 -6.64 7.09
CA ALA A 62 -8.12 -7.24 6.77
C ALA A 62 -9.05 -7.33 7.99
N SER A 63 -8.50 -7.31 9.20
CA SER A 63 -9.26 -7.40 10.44
C SER A 63 -10.30 -6.27 10.54
N GLY A 64 -11.57 -6.65 10.63
CA GLY A 64 -12.70 -5.71 10.72
C GLY A 64 -13.20 -5.20 9.37
N GLN A 65 -12.67 -5.70 8.25
CA GLN A 65 -13.17 -5.42 6.91
C GLN A 65 -13.66 -6.71 6.24
N SER A 66 -14.57 -6.59 5.26
CA SER A 66 -14.89 -7.67 4.32
C SER A 66 -13.73 -7.82 3.34
N ALA A 67 -12.63 -8.43 3.79
CA ALA A 67 -11.42 -8.55 3.00
C ALA A 67 -10.81 -9.97 3.06
N GLN A 68 -10.15 -10.37 1.98
CA GLN A 68 -9.44 -11.65 1.85
C GLN A 68 -7.98 -11.45 1.47
N CYS A 69 -7.10 -12.22 2.11
CA CYS A 69 -5.66 -12.20 1.85
C CYS A 69 -5.25 -13.44 1.05
N TYR A 70 -4.46 -13.26 -0.01
CA TYR A 70 -3.96 -14.35 -0.83
C TYR A 70 -2.54 -14.09 -1.37
N ALA A 71 -1.90 -15.14 -1.87
CA ALA A 71 -0.56 -15.05 -2.44
C ALA A 71 -0.60 -14.35 -3.81
N ASN A 72 0.28 -13.37 -4.02
CA ASN A 72 0.41 -12.68 -5.30
C ASN A 72 0.95 -13.67 -6.37
N PRO A 73 0.19 -13.98 -7.43
CA PRO A 73 0.66 -14.90 -8.47
C PRO A 73 1.85 -14.36 -9.27
N TYR A 74 2.05 -13.03 -9.29
CA TYR A 74 3.14 -12.37 -10.00
C TYR A 74 4.37 -12.12 -9.11
N ALA A 75 4.36 -12.62 -7.88
CA ALA A 75 5.48 -12.43 -6.96
C ALA A 75 6.77 -13.03 -7.54
N LEU A 76 7.82 -12.20 -7.64
CA LEU A 76 9.16 -12.68 -7.92
C LEU A 76 9.57 -13.60 -6.79
N ARG A 77 9.72 -14.90 -7.11
CA ARG A 77 10.37 -15.85 -6.21
C ARG A 77 11.79 -15.37 -6.01
N ARG A 78 12.05 -14.69 -4.88
CA ARG A 78 13.42 -14.42 -4.46
C ARG A 78 14.07 -15.78 -4.25
N ARG A 79 14.96 -16.16 -5.16
CA ARG A 79 15.79 -17.35 -4.98
C ARG A 79 16.52 -17.16 -3.65
N PRO A 80 16.43 -18.10 -2.69
CA PRO A 80 17.26 -18.01 -1.49
C PRO A 80 18.72 -17.88 -1.94
N PRO A 81 19.54 -17.09 -1.23
CA PRO A 81 20.96 -17.01 -1.53
C PRO A 81 21.48 -18.44 -1.63
N GLY A 82 22.11 -18.77 -2.76
CA GLY A 82 22.68 -20.10 -2.96
C GLY A 82 23.64 -20.43 -1.82
N PRO A 83 23.90 -21.72 -1.53
CA PRO A 83 24.89 -22.09 -0.54
C PRO A 83 26.17 -21.30 -0.82
N GLY A 84 26.61 -20.52 0.16
CA GLY A 84 27.88 -19.79 0.05
C GLY A 84 29.01 -20.78 -0.26
N PRO A 85 30.12 -20.32 -0.86
CA PRO A 85 31.25 -21.19 -1.15
C PRO A 85 31.66 -21.96 0.11
N SER A 86 31.79 -23.28 -0.02
CA SER A 86 32.20 -24.14 1.09
C SER A 86 33.57 -23.68 1.62
N PRO A 87 33.76 -23.61 2.95
CA PRO A 87 35.05 -23.22 3.52
C PRO A 87 36.15 -24.18 3.04
N PRO A 88 37.38 -23.69 2.82
CA PRO A 88 38.48 -24.53 2.36
C PRO A 88 38.74 -25.65 3.37
N ARG A 89 38.75 -26.89 2.88
CA ARG A 89 39.05 -28.08 3.68
C ARG A 89 40.51 -27.99 4.16
N ARG A 90 40.73 -27.62 5.41
CA ARG A 90 42.05 -27.64 6.03
C ARG A 90 42.38 -29.09 6.37
N ASN A 91 43.14 -29.78 5.52
CA ASN A 91 43.75 -31.07 5.89
C ASN A 91 44.80 -30.81 6.98
N ARG A 92 44.64 -31.52 8.10
CA ARG A 92 45.60 -31.59 9.20
C ARG A 92 46.51 -32.78 8.99
#